data_AF-A0A180GDL6-F1
#
_entry.id   AF-A0A180GDL6-F1
#
_cell.length_a   1.000
_cell.length_b   1.000
_cell.length_c   1.000
_cell.angle_alpha   90.00
_cell.angle_beta   90.00
_cell.angle_gamma   90.00
#
_symmetry.space_group_name_H-M   'P 1'
#
loop_
_entity.id
_entity.type
_entity.pdbx_description
1 polymer ?
#
loop_
_entity_poly.entity_id
_entity_poly.type
_entity_poly.pdbx_seq_one_letter_code
_entity_poly.pdbx_strand_id
1 'polypeptide(L)'
;MIDSFKKLISFLLNRVNTVNGIRYGDDDTILAVETGNELNWGDSKKIIFQRAPPAKWTLEIAKHIKSLAPRTLVMDGSYSRKNSSFWEKAVLESEYVDLFDYHLYGENDLNSYAALHDEVRAYGKTLIIGEHGFYSNIATYNEVYKNFDCAGALIWSLRGHSEKSGFDTHGEGNNIYSYHAPGWQNQTSKAFDTQESSVISATYNASYAILGLNPPPKPVPGTPHPFFLTNGTHAGLSWRGATWADRYEIFGGHLQGLSFNVLSSQVQDNVGSGEVFVPLDPHQPTKLLTVRPGRPKPHESHRGWVDMKWCVPGSVCWKATHLFDKPKNNTTAADFPPISSKQSKFHINPLSQPSTNPRYQLLPSMLPSSSSTRKRALEGGWYSVRGVNSDGVPGKRSRAVFLKSNWFNWHPKE
;
A
#
# COMPACT_ATOMS: atom_id res chain seq x y z
N MET A 1 15.27 0.09 27.93
CA MET A 1 14.44 0.20 26.70
C MET A 1 15.29 0.04 25.44
N ILE A 2 16.44 0.74 25.34
CA ILE A 2 17.37 0.57 24.21
C ILE A 2 17.88 -0.88 24.05
N ASP A 3 18.22 -1.59 25.14
CA ASP A 3 18.68 -2.99 25.05
C ASP A 3 17.61 -3.92 24.49
N SER A 4 16.34 -3.71 24.84
CA SER A 4 15.22 -4.48 24.29
C SER A 4 15.06 -4.21 22.80
N PHE A 5 15.25 -2.97 22.36
CA PHE A 5 15.22 -2.63 20.94
C PHE A 5 16.39 -3.27 20.18
N LYS A 6 17.60 -3.25 20.74
CA LYS A 6 18.76 -3.97 20.19
C LYS A 6 18.53 -5.47 20.04
N LYS A 7 17.81 -6.11 20.98
CA LYS A 7 17.42 -7.52 20.86
C LYS A 7 16.51 -7.77 19.66
N LEU A 8 15.58 -6.86 19.36
CA LEU A 8 14.73 -6.95 18.17
C LEU A 8 15.56 -6.82 16.89
N ILE A 9 16.47 -5.85 16.83
CA ILE A 9 17.39 -5.66 15.70
C ILE A 9 18.26 -6.92 15.51
N SER A 10 18.85 -7.43 16.59
CA SER A 10 19.64 -8.67 16.57
C SER A 10 18.83 -9.86 16.08
N PHE A 11 17.57 -9.98 16.51
CA PHE A 11 16.70 -11.05 16.05
C PHE A 11 16.42 -10.94 14.54
N LEU A 12 16.07 -9.75 14.06
CA LEU A 12 15.75 -9.51 12.65
C LEU A 12 16.97 -9.73 11.75
N LEU A 13 18.10 -9.09 12.05
CA LEU A 13 19.28 -9.14 11.17
C LEU A 13 20.00 -10.49 11.20
N ASN A 14 19.81 -11.30 12.25
CA ASN A 14 20.32 -12.68 12.27
C ASN A 14 19.33 -13.71 11.71
N ARG A 15 18.12 -13.30 11.32
CA ARG A 15 17.16 -14.20 10.70
C ARG A 15 17.70 -14.68 9.35
N VAL A 16 17.68 -15.98 9.15
CA VAL A 16 17.89 -16.61 7.83
C VAL A 16 16.55 -16.67 7.12
N ASN A 17 16.50 -16.09 5.92
CA ASN A 17 15.34 -16.14 5.06
C ASN A 17 15.04 -17.60 4.69
N THR A 18 13.81 -18.06 4.92
CA THR A 18 13.41 -19.46 4.68
C THR A 18 13.23 -19.80 3.20
N VAL A 19 13.25 -18.80 2.30
CA VAL A 19 13.07 -18.98 0.85
C VAL A 19 14.41 -19.06 0.12
N ASN A 20 15.33 -18.11 0.38
CA ASN A 20 16.63 -18.04 -0.30
C ASN A 20 17.81 -18.51 0.56
N GLY A 21 17.61 -18.76 1.86
CA GLY A 21 18.66 -19.21 2.78
C GLY A 21 19.68 -18.14 3.19
N ILE A 22 19.49 -16.88 2.79
CA ILE A 22 20.40 -15.77 3.09
C ILE A 22 20.00 -15.12 4.43
N ARG A 23 20.98 -14.82 5.27
CA ARG A 23 20.77 -14.06 6.50
C ARG A 23 20.46 -12.61 6.15
N TYR A 24 19.46 -12.00 6.78
CA TYR A 24 19.02 -10.64 6.43
C TYR A 24 20.15 -9.61 6.49
N GLY A 25 21.04 -9.69 7.49
CA GLY A 25 22.21 -8.80 7.58
C GLY A 25 23.29 -9.01 6.49
N ASP A 26 23.16 -10.05 5.66
CA ASP A 26 24.04 -10.35 4.52
C ASP A 26 23.30 -10.27 3.16
N ASP A 27 22.02 -9.91 3.14
CA ASP A 27 21.18 -9.91 1.93
C ASP A 27 21.27 -8.56 1.21
N ASP A 28 21.96 -8.54 0.07
CA ASP A 28 22.16 -7.33 -0.74
C ASP A 28 20.86 -6.81 -1.39
N THR A 29 19.72 -7.51 -1.24
CA THR A 29 18.39 -7.00 -1.59
C THR A 29 17.92 -5.92 -0.61
N ILE A 30 18.41 -5.92 0.64
CA ILE A 30 18.08 -4.93 1.65
C ILE A 30 19.03 -3.74 1.50
N LEU A 31 18.53 -2.64 0.93
CA LEU A 31 19.30 -1.41 0.75
C LEU A 31 19.79 -0.82 2.08
N ALA A 32 18.86 -0.63 3.01
CA ALA A 32 19.13 0.05 4.28
C ALA A 32 18.27 -0.49 5.42
N VAL A 33 18.75 -0.31 6.65
CA VAL A 33 17.97 -0.44 7.88
C VAL A 33 17.75 0.95 8.44
N GLU A 34 16.49 1.38 8.49
CA GLU A 34 16.09 2.63 9.12
C GLU A 34 16.02 2.46 10.64
N THR A 35 16.55 3.42 11.40
CA THR A 35 16.57 3.40 12.86
C THR A 35 15.17 3.39 13.48
N GLY A 36 14.18 3.91 12.74
CA GLY A 36 12.76 3.75 13.00
C GLY A 36 11.95 4.87 12.34
N ASN A 37 10.69 4.58 12.04
CA ASN A 37 9.79 5.50 11.35
C ASN A 37 9.42 6.73 12.18
N GLU A 38 9.68 7.92 11.65
CA GLU A 38 9.29 9.22 12.19
C GLU A 38 9.68 9.46 13.66
N LEU A 39 10.90 9.05 14.02
CA LEU A 39 11.38 9.16 15.37
C LEU A 39 11.54 10.62 15.81
N ASN A 40 11.08 10.90 17.02
CA ASN A 40 11.18 12.21 17.62
C ASN A 40 11.43 12.11 19.13
N TRP A 41 11.87 13.22 19.72
CA TRP A 41 12.15 13.33 21.15
C TRP A 41 11.44 14.53 21.80
N GLY A 42 10.85 14.27 22.97
CA GLY A 42 10.20 15.29 23.78
C GLY A 42 11.16 16.14 24.59
N ASP A 43 10.85 17.43 24.72
CA ASP A 43 11.44 18.27 25.76
C ASP A 43 10.83 17.99 27.15
N SER A 44 11.31 18.69 28.18
CA SER A 44 10.77 18.58 29.55
C SER A 44 9.29 18.99 29.66
N LYS A 45 8.77 19.72 28.67
CA LYS A 45 7.36 20.10 28.54
C LYS A 45 6.57 19.08 27.70
N LYS A 46 7.18 17.96 27.33
CA LYS A 46 6.61 16.88 26.49
C LYS A 46 6.18 17.33 25.10
N ILE A 47 6.86 18.33 24.52
CA ILE A 47 6.68 18.69 23.12
C ILE A 47 7.48 17.70 22.28
N ILE A 48 6.81 16.62 21.85
CA ILE A 48 7.44 15.41 21.31
C ILE A 48 7.89 15.49 19.85
N PHE A 49 7.72 16.60 19.14
CA PHE A 49 7.93 16.68 17.68
C PHE A 49 9.00 17.69 17.24
N GLN A 50 9.56 18.44 18.20
CA GLN A 50 10.49 19.54 17.89
C GLN A 50 11.96 19.11 17.87
N ARG A 51 12.27 17.83 18.12
CA ARG A 51 13.65 17.37 18.25
C ARG A 51 13.78 15.96 17.72
N ALA A 52 14.90 15.71 17.05
CA ALA A 52 15.32 14.36 16.72
C ALA A 52 15.63 13.57 18.02
N PRO A 53 15.65 12.23 17.96
CA PRO A 53 16.21 11.40 19.01
C PRO A 53 17.60 11.89 19.45
N PRO A 54 17.96 11.77 20.74
CA PRO A 54 19.29 12.16 21.19
C PRO A 54 20.38 11.44 20.38
N ALA A 55 21.39 12.17 19.89
CA ALA A 55 22.44 11.61 19.04
C ALA A 55 23.06 10.32 19.62
N LYS A 56 23.29 10.28 20.95
CA LYS A 56 23.81 9.08 21.63
C LYS A 56 22.96 7.84 21.36
N TRP A 57 21.63 7.97 21.36
CA TRP A 57 20.72 6.86 21.07
C TRP A 57 20.86 6.42 19.61
N THR A 58 20.78 7.35 18.66
CA THR A 58 20.86 7.04 17.22
C THR A 58 22.20 6.39 16.87
N LEU A 59 23.31 6.95 17.35
CA LEU A 59 24.65 6.40 17.13
C LEU A 59 24.85 5.02 17.77
N GLU A 60 24.26 4.79 18.94
CA GLU A 60 24.33 3.49 19.61
C GLU A 60 23.54 2.40 18.87
N ILE A 61 22.40 2.76 18.26
CA ILE A 61 21.63 1.86 17.38
C ILE A 61 22.33 1.63 16.04
N ALA A 62 22.83 2.68 15.39
CA ALA A 62 23.56 2.59 14.14
C ALA A 62 24.78 1.67 14.25
N LYS A 63 25.58 1.82 15.32
CA LYS A 63 26.72 0.93 15.60
C LYS A 63 26.30 -0.53 15.81
N HIS A 64 25.15 -0.75 16.46
CA HIS A 64 24.61 -2.10 16.67
C HIS A 64 24.11 -2.74 15.38
N ILE A 65 23.52 -1.96 14.47
CA ILE A 65 23.16 -2.44 13.14
C ILE A 65 24.43 -2.78 12.35
N LYS A 66 25.41 -1.87 12.29
CA LYS A 66 26.67 -2.07 11.54
C LYS A 66 27.47 -3.27 12.05
N SER A 67 27.43 -3.60 13.34
CA SER A 67 28.10 -4.79 13.87
C SER A 67 27.45 -6.11 13.41
N LEU A 68 26.15 -6.08 13.05
CA LEU A 68 25.39 -7.23 12.59
C LEU A 68 25.27 -7.31 11.06
N ALA A 69 25.33 -6.17 10.37
CA ALA A 69 25.13 -6.02 8.94
C ALA A 69 26.10 -4.95 8.38
N PRO A 70 27.42 -5.24 8.33
CA PRO A 70 28.44 -4.23 8.05
C PRO A 70 28.37 -3.63 6.63
N ARG A 71 27.74 -4.32 5.68
CA ARG A 71 27.55 -3.85 4.30
C ARG A 71 26.23 -3.12 4.06
N THR A 72 25.25 -3.27 4.95
CA THR A 72 23.93 -2.64 4.80
C THR A 72 23.99 -1.18 5.21
N LEU A 73 23.32 -0.30 4.47
CA LEU A 73 23.26 1.12 4.82
C LEU A 73 22.40 1.32 6.09
N VAL A 74 22.73 2.32 6.89
CA VAL A 74 21.90 2.76 8.02
C VAL A 74 21.26 4.09 7.65
N MET A 75 19.93 4.15 7.77
CA MET A 75 19.13 5.33 7.50
C MET A 75 18.59 5.92 8.82
N ASP A 76 18.74 7.22 9.03
CA ASP A 76 18.21 7.90 10.23
C ASP A 76 16.79 8.42 10.01
N GLY A 77 15.80 7.67 10.50
CA GLY A 77 14.36 7.99 10.43
C GLY A 77 13.89 9.06 11.41
N SER A 78 14.76 10.01 11.75
CA SER A 78 14.40 11.17 12.58
C SER A 78 13.45 12.09 11.82
N TYR A 79 12.38 12.54 12.50
CA TYR A 79 11.36 13.39 11.88
C TYR A 79 11.05 14.64 12.70
N SER A 80 12.10 15.39 13.02
CA SER A 80 11.97 16.61 13.84
C SER A 80 11.45 17.80 13.04
N ARG A 81 10.53 18.58 13.64
CA ARG A 81 9.98 19.81 13.06
C ARG A 81 10.71 21.08 13.55
N LYS A 82 11.99 20.96 13.92
CA LYS A 82 12.74 22.10 14.44
C LYS A 82 13.22 22.98 13.29
N ASN A 83 12.91 24.28 13.35
CA ASN A 83 13.34 25.22 12.30
C ASN A 83 14.87 25.43 12.19
N SER A 84 15.68 24.97 13.16
CA SER A 84 17.13 25.22 13.14
C SER A 84 17.96 24.09 12.51
N SER A 85 17.48 22.85 12.56
CA SER A 85 18.20 21.63 12.13
C SER A 85 17.26 20.43 12.31
N PHE A 86 17.20 19.54 11.31
CA PHE A 86 16.28 18.41 11.29
C PHE A 86 16.85 17.17 11.99
N TRP A 87 18.18 17.06 12.08
CA TRP A 87 18.91 15.96 12.73
C TRP A 87 19.91 16.48 13.77
N GLU A 88 20.38 15.62 14.67
CA GLU A 88 21.47 16.00 15.56
C GLU A 88 22.80 16.04 14.80
N LYS A 89 23.58 17.12 14.96
CA LYS A 89 24.86 17.33 14.26
C LYS A 89 25.82 16.12 14.34
N ALA A 90 25.96 15.52 15.53
CA ALA A 90 26.84 14.36 15.72
C ALA A 90 26.38 13.11 14.94
N VAL A 91 25.11 13.06 14.53
CA VAL A 91 24.59 11.99 13.65
C VAL A 91 24.94 12.29 12.19
N LEU A 92 24.76 13.54 11.74
CA LEU A 92 25.18 14.01 10.41
C LEU A 92 26.68 13.78 10.16
N GLU A 93 27.52 13.96 11.18
CA GLU A 93 28.98 13.74 11.13
C GLU A 93 29.40 12.26 11.25
N SER A 94 28.48 11.35 11.55
CA SER A 94 28.80 9.96 11.88
C SER A 94 29.17 9.12 10.67
N GLU A 95 30.20 8.28 10.81
CA GLU A 95 30.52 7.22 9.83
C GLU A 95 29.52 6.05 9.85
N TYR A 96 28.72 5.91 10.92
CA TYR A 96 27.80 4.78 11.10
C TYR A 96 26.41 5.01 10.50
N VAL A 97 26.10 6.24 10.06
CA VAL A 97 24.82 6.62 9.44
C VAL A 97 25.11 7.09 8.03
N ASP A 98 24.47 6.45 7.05
CA ASP A 98 24.79 6.62 5.63
C ASP A 98 23.75 7.49 4.93
N LEU A 99 22.48 7.29 5.25
CA LEU A 99 21.33 7.92 4.61
C LEU A 99 20.52 8.71 5.64
N PHE A 100 19.91 9.80 5.17
CA PHE A 100 18.98 10.60 5.95
C PHE A 100 17.67 10.65 5.19
N ASP A 101 16.57 10.42 5.87
CA ASP A 101 15.25 10.48 5.28
C ASP A 101 14.31 11.40 6.05
N TYR A 102 13.34 11.95 5.31
CA TYR A 102 12.34 12.83 5.87
C TYR A 102 11.02 12.70 5.11
N HIS A 103 9.92 13.03 5.78
CA HIS A 103 8.58 12.90 5.23
C HIS A 103 7.98 14.26 4.87
N LEU A 104 7.31 14.37 3.72
CA LEU A 104 6.76 15.63 3.22
C LEU A 104 5.29 15.45 2.82
N TYR A 105 4.41 15.71 3.78
CA TYR A 105 2.98 15.53 3.63
C TYR A 105 2.22 16.84 3.45
N GLY A 106 1.46 16.93 2.36
CA GLY A 106 0.77 18.15 1.98
C GLY A 106 1.70 19.23 1.44
N GLU A 107 1.11 20.27 0.88
CA GLU A 107 1.84 21.29 0.11
C GLU A 107 2.69 22.21 1.01
N ASN A 108 2.31 22.36 2.28
CA ASN A 108 3.03 23.20 3.24
C ASN A 108 4.40 22.62 3.60
N ASP A 109 4.50 21.30 3.72
CA ASP A 109 5.74 20.63 4.13
C ASP A 109 6.83 20.75 3.06
N LEU A 110 6.43 20.86 1.78
CA LEU A 110 7.35 21.02 0.65
C LEU A 110 8.31 22.22 0.81
N ASN A 111 7.92 23.25 1.55
CA ASN A 111 8.79 24.40 1.84
C ASN A 111 10.06 24.02 2.62
N SER A 112 10.06 22.87 3.30
CA SER A 112 11.20 22.38 4.07
C SER A 112 12.24 21.68 3.20
N TYR A 113 11.90 21.30 1.96
CA TYR A 113 12.75 20.45 1.11
C TYR A 113 14.16 21.03 0.91
N ALA A 114 14.26 22.31 0.53
CA ALA A 114 15.56 22.94 0.28
C ALA A 114 16.46 22.92 1.53
N ALA A 115 15.90 23.24 2.71
CA ALA A 115 16.65 23.24 3.96
C ALA A 115 17.09 21.83 4.39
N LEU A 116 16.21 20.82 4.25
CA LEU A 116 16.55 19.42 4.49
C LEU A 116 17.71 18.98 3.59
N HIS A 117 17.61 19.32 2.31
CA HIS A 117 18.57 18.92 1.30
C HIS A 117 19.94 19.58 1.48
N ASP A 118 19.96 20.88 1.74
CA ASP A 118 21.18 21.63 1.99
C ASP A 118 21.88 21.16 3.28
N GLU A 119 21.12 20.87 4.35
CA GLU A 119 21.68 20.35 5.60
C GLU A 119 22.40 19.02 5.37
N VAL A 120 21.75 18.05 4.72
CA VAL A 120 22.35 16.72 4.47
C VAL A 120 23.54 16.83 3.51
N ARG A 121 23.45 17.64 2.44
CA ARG A 121 24.56 17.87 1.50
C ARG A 121 25.77 18.52 2.16
N ALA A 122 25.59 19.42 3.13
CA ALA A 122 26.68 20.09 3.82
C ALA A 122 27.63 19.12 4.57
N TYR A 123 27.16 17.92 4.89
CA TYR A 123 27.96 16.85 5.52
C TYR A 123 28.40 15.76 4.53
N GLY A 124 28.20 15.96 3.22
CA GLY A 124 28.51 14.96 2.20
C GLY A 124 27.67 13.69 2.31
N LYS A 125 26.46 13.79 2.86
CA LYS A 125 25.53 12.67 3.07
C LYS A 125 24.43 12.66 2.01
N THR A 126 23.65 11.60 1.98
CA THR A 126 22.59 11.39 0.98
C THR A 126 21.21 11.52 1.61
N LEU A 127 20.37 12.38 1.02
CA LEU A 127 18.95 12.53 1.39
C LEU A 127 18.07 11.62 0.52
N ILE A 128 17.07 11.01 1.14
CA ILE A 128 15.92 10.37 0.49
C ILE A 128 14.64 10.98 1.07
N ILE A 129 13.65 11.28 0.24
CA ILE A 129 12.31 11.60 0.75
C ILE A 129 11.59 10.28 1.02
N GLY A 130 11.63 9.84 2.28
CA GLY A 130 11.17 8.52 2.74
C GLY A 130 9.66 8.34 2.60
N GLU A 131 8.90 9.42 2.72
CA GLU A 131 7.46 9.46 2.44
C GLU A 131 7.07 10.83 1.89
N HIS A 132 6.18 10.87 0.91
CA HIS A 132 5.56 12.12 0.48
C HIS A 132 4.18 11.90 -0.12
N GLY A 133 3.36 12.94 -0.17
CA GLY A 133 2.07 12.89 -0.86
C GLY A 133 1.03 13.85 -0.28
N PHE A 134 -0.23 13.51 -0.54
CA PHE A 134 -1.43 14.25 -0.08
C PHE A 134 -1.57 15.65 -0.69
N TYR A 135 -1.07 15.82 -1.92
CA TYR A 135 -1.19 17.09 -2.62
C TYR A 135 -2.58 17.26 -3.24
N SER A 136 -2.95 18.51 -3.46
CA SER A 136 -4.32 18.85 -3.86
C SER A 136 -4.68 18.36 -5.26
N ASN A 137 -3.69 18.21 -6.14
CA ASN A 137 -3.87 17.85 -7.54
C ASN A 137 -2.57 17.31 -8.18
N ILE A 138 -2.69 16.72 -9.37
CA ILE A 138 -1.59 16.13 -10.13
C ILE A 138 -0.50 17.12 -10.58
N ALA A 139 -0.83 18.40 -10.80
CA ALA A 139 0.17 19.39 -11.20
C ALA A 139 1.21 19.58 -10.09
N THR A 140 0.77 19.60 -8.83
CA THR A 140 1.67 19.65 -7.68
C THR A 140 2.62 18.45 -7.64
N TYR A 141 2.14 17.22 -7.88
CA TYR A 141 3.01 16.04 -7.96
C TYR A 141 4.08 16.17 -9.07
N ASN A 142 3.68 16.65 -10.24
CA ASN A 142 4.60 16.86 -11.35
C ASN A 142 5.66 17.94 -11.06
N GLU A 143 5.30 18.98 -10.32
CA GLU A 143 6.24 20.03 -9.87
C GLU A 143 7.19 19.47 -8.80
N VAL A 144 6.67 18.73 -7.83
CA VAL A 144 7.47 18.06 -6.79
C VAL A 144 8.52 17.14 -7.39
N TYR A 145 8.15 16.29 -8.36
CA TYR A 145 9.11 15.39 -9.00
C TYR A 145 10.14 16.10 -9.90
N LYS A 146 9.90 17.34 -10.32
CA LYS A 146 10.92 18.16 -10.99
C LYS A 146 11.87 18.84 -10.00
N ASN A 147 11.37 19.17 -8.81
CA ASN A 147 12.11 19.88 -7.78
C ASN A 147 12.96 18.94 -6.92
N PHE A 148 12.53 17.70 -6.71
CA PHE A 148 13.29 16.73 -5.93
C PHE A 148 14.53 16.25 -6.71
N ASP A 149 15.70 16.79 -6.36
CA ASP A 149 17.03 16.42 -6.87
C ASP A 149 17.85 15.61 -5.84
N CYS A 150 17.18 15.00 -4.86
CA CYS A 150 17.74 14.04 -3.90
C CYS A 150 17.85 12.63 -4.51
N ALA A 151 18.38 11.65 -3.77
CA ALA A 151 18.63 10.31 -4.31
C ALA A 151 17.35 9.51 -4.65
N GLY A 152 16.22 9.87 -4.07
CA GLY A 152 14.93 9.27 -4.39
C GLY A 152 13.80 9.83 -3.52
N ALA A 153 12.56 9.57 -3.94
CA ALA A 153 11.35 9.93 -3.20
C ALA A 153 10.33 8.79 -3.28
N LEU A 154 9.70 8.47 -2.14
CA LEU A 154 8.77 7.35 -2.02
C LEU A 154 7.36 7.87 -1.74
N ILE A 155 6.43 7.61 -2.66
CA ILE A 155 5.03 8.02 -2.49
C ILE A 155 4.39 7.21 -1.36
N TRP A 156 3.75 7.90 -0.42
CA TRP A 156 2.92 7.27 0.60
C TRP A 156 1.45 7.20 0.15
N SER A 157 0.84 6.03 0.02
CA SER A 157 1.45 4.70 0.07
C SER A 157 0.81 3.74 -0.92
N LEU A 158 1.59 2.76 -1.39
CA LEU A 158 1.05 1.66 -2.20
C LEU A 158 0.53 0.52 -1.32
N ARG A 159 -0.54 -0.13 -1.76
CA ARG A 159 -1.01 -1.42 -1.21
C ARG A 159 -1.14 -2.48 -2.29
N GLY A 160 -0.87 -3.72 -1.89
CA GLY A 160 -0.90 -4.87 -2.78
C GLY A 160 -2.30 -5.45 -2.96
N HIS A 161 -2.41 -6.38 -3.91
CA HIS A 161 -3.58 -7.24 -4.02
C HIS A 161 -3.75 -8.06 -2.74
N SER A 162 -4.99 -8.20 -2.30
CA SER A 162 -5.30 -9.00 -1.12
C SER A 162 -5.31 -10.49 -1.46
N GLU A 163 -4.92 -11.35 -0.51
CA GLU A 163 -5.03 -12.81 -0.67
C GLU A 163 -6.47 -13.28 -0.90
N LYS A 164 -7.46 -12.46 -0.51
CA LYS A 164 -8.89 -12.71 -0.65
C LYS A 164 -9.48 -12.26 -2.00
N SER A 165 -8.67 -11.70 -2.91
CA SER A 165 -9.05 -10.90 -4.11
C SER A 165 -9.19 -9.40 -3.85
N GLY A 166 -9.19 -8.59 -4.92
CA GLY A 166 -9.20 -7.13 -4.83
C GLY A 166 -7.91 -6.61 -4.20
N PHE A 167 -8.00 -5.45 -3.53
CA PHE A 167 -6.84 -4.82 -2.89
C PHE A 167 -7.01 -4.64 -1.39
N ASP A 168 -5.88 -4.73 -0.67
CA ASP A 168 -5.82 -4.17 0.67
C ASP A 168 -5.82 -2.64 0.57
N THR A 169 -6.45 -1.97 1.53
CA THR A 169 -6.64 -0.51 1.49
C THR A 169 -6.24 0.13 2.81
N HIS A 170 -5.78 1.36 2.75
CA HIS A 170 -5.51 2.18 3.92
C HIS A 170 -6.10 3.58 3.71
N GLY A 171 -6.57 4.23 4.77
CA GLY A 171 -7.16 5.56 4.71
C GLY A 171 -6.48 6.48 5.72
N GLU A 172 -6.19 7.70 5.28
CA GLU A 172 -5.46 8.73 6.04
C GLU A 172 -6.40 9.84 6.55
N GLY A 173 -7.70 9.70 6.29
CA GLY A 173 -8.69 10.75 6.48
C GLY A 173 -8.69 11.76 5.33
N ASN A 174 -9.60 12.74 5.40
CA ASN A 174 -9.72 13.79 4.37
C ASN A 174 -9.76 13.28 2.92
N ASN A 175 -10.46 12.16 2.70
CA ASN A 175 -10.60 11.49 1.40
C ASN A 175 -9.32 10.91 0.79
N ILE A 176 -8.24 10.87 1.55
CA ILE A 176 -6.96 10.31 1.11
C ILE A 176 -6.93 8.82 1.44
N TYR A 177 -6.54 8.03 0.44
CA TYR A 177 -6.39 6.59 0.57
C TYR A 177 -5.07 6.12 -0.04
N SER A 178 -4.67 4.90 0.31
CA SER A 178 -3.56 4.23 -0.37
C SER A 178 -3.81 4.10 -1.87
N TYR A 179 -2.74 4.16 -2.65
CA TYR A 179 -2.72 3.94 -4.09
C TYR A 179 -2.52 2.46 -4.45
N HIS A 180 -2.94 2.09 -5.65
CA HIS A 180 -2.85 0.74 -6.17
C HIS A 180 -2.33 0.77 -7.60
N ALA A 181 -1.30 -0.01 -7.93
CA ALA A 181 -0.81 -0.08 -9.31
C ALA A 181 -1.68 -1.06 -10.14
N PRO A 182 -2.17 -0.67 -11.33
CA PRO A 182 -1.76 0.48 -12.15
C PRO A 182 -2.50 1.81 -11.88
N GLY A 183 -3.59 1.76 -11.11
CA GLY A 183 -4.42 2.90 -10.75
C GLY A 183 -5.49 3.18 -11.80
N TRP A 184 -6.72 3.46 -11.35
CA TRP A 184 -7.89 3.61 -12.22
C TRP A 184 -8.42 5.04 -12.24
N GLN A 185 -8.92 5.50 -13.39
CA GLN A 185 -9.59 6.81 -13.46
C GLN A 185 -10.98 6.80 -12.82
N ASN A 186 -11.65 5.64 -12.88
CA ASN A 186 -12.99 5.42 -12.36
C ASN A 186 -12.93 4.45 -11.18
N GLN A 187 -12.68 4.97 -9.98
CA GLN A 187 -12.65 4.15 -8.77
C GLN A 187 -14.06 3.71 -8.40
N THR A 188 -14.22 2.45 -8.00
CA THR A 188 -15.52 1.91 -7.61
C THR A 188 -15.63 1.62 -6.12
N SER A 189 -14.51 1.47 -5.42
CA SER A 189 -14.43 1.33 -3.98
C SER A 189 -14.42 2.68 -3.26
N LYS A 190 -15.09 2.73 -2.11
CA LYS A 190 -15.05 3.91 -1.23
C LYS A 190 -13.65 4.17 -0.66
N ALA A 191 -12.85 3.12 -0.51
CA ALA A 191 -11.53 3.15 0.11
C ALA A 191 -10.38 3.31 -0.91
N PHE A 192 -10.68 3.79 -2.11
CA PHE A 192 -9.71 4.07 -3.16
C PHE A 192 -9.61 5.58 -3.38
N ASP A 193 -8.40 6.03 -3.67
CA ASP A 193 -8.05 7.43 -3.85
C ASP A 193 -8.45 7.91 -5.26
N THR A 194 -9.18 9.03 -5.35
CA THR A 194 -9.69 9.49 -6.65
C THR A 194 -8.61 10.04 -7.58
N GLN A 195 -7.40 10.28 -7.07
CA GLN A 195 -6.24 10.74 -7.85
C GLN A 195 -5.30 9.60 -8.24
N GLU A 196 -5.54 8.35 -7.78
CA GLU A 196 -4.55 7.26 -7.85
C GLU A 196 -3.95 7.02 -9.23
N SER A 197 -4.76 7.05 -10.30
CA SER A 197 -4.27 6.74 -11.66
C SER A 197 -3.25 7.77 -12.12
N SER A 198 -3.50 9.03 -11.80
CA SER A 198 -2.59 10.12 -12.13
C SER A 198 -1.33 10.07 -11.25
N VAL A 199 -1.49 9.82 -9.95
CA VAL A 199 -0.36 9.73 -9.01
C VAL A 199 0.55 8.56 -9.36
N ILE A 200 0.01 7.35 -9.55
CA ILE A 200 0.79 6.17 -9.94
C ILE A 200 1.53 6.40 -11.27
N SER A 201 0.86 7.02 -12.25
CA SER A 201 1.49 7.32 -13.53
C SER A 201 2.63 8.34 -13.39
N ALA A 202 2.42 9.42 -12.63
CA ALA A 202 3.46 10.43 -12.38
C ALA A 202 4.64 9.85 -11.62
N THR A 203 4.40 9.07 -10.57
CA THR A 203 5.46 8.39 -9.80
C THR A 203 6.25 7.43 -10.69
N TYR A 204 5.57 6.63 -11.52
CA TYR A 204 6.24 5.73 -12.46
C TYR A 204 7.11 6.50 -13.46
N ASN A 205 6.62 7.62 -14.00
CA ASN A 205 7.40 8.39 -14.96
C ASN A 205 8.61 9.06 -14.29
N ALA A 206 8.43 9.59 -13.08
CA ALA A 206 9.48 10.21 -12.29
C ALA A 206 10.63 9.24 -11.94
N SER A 207 10.32 7.97 -11.68
CA SER A 207 11.35 6.97 -11.33
C SER A 207 12.30 6.62 -12.47
N TYR A 208 11.91 6.85 -13.74
CA TYR A 208 12.83 6.77 -14.88
C TYR A 208 13.48 8.11 -15.18
N ALA A 209 12.72 9.21 -15.06
CA ALA A 209 13.23 10.55 -15.34
C ALA A 209 14.42 10.93 -14.44
N ILE A 210 14.39 10.55 -13.15
CA ILE A 210 15.51 10.77 -12.22
C ILE A 210 16.80 10.05 -12.65
N LEU A 211 16.68 8.98 -13.44
CA LEU A 211 17.80 8.23 -14.02
C LEU A 211 18.20 8.75 -15.42
N GLY A 212 17.55 9.81 -15.92
CA GLY A 212 17.73 10.28 -17.30
C GLY A 212 17.17 9.32 -18.35
N LEU A 213 16.22 8.45 -17.97
CA LEU A 213 15.63 7.43 -18.83
C LEU A 213 14.21 7.82 -19.25
N ASN A 214 13.79 7.35 -20.43
CA ASN A 214 12.39 7.39 -20.83
C ASN A 214 11.63 6.22 -20.16
N PRO A 215 10.42 6.46 -19.63
CA PRO A 215 9.61 5.38 -19.07
C PRO A 215 9.27 4.33 -20.15
N PRO A 216 9.51 3.04 -19.90
CA PRO A 216 9.09 1.99 -20.80
C PRO A 216 7.55 1.80 -20.74
N PRO A 217 6.97 0.99 -21.64
CA PRO A 217 5.59 0.54 -21.51
C PRO A 217 5.33 -0.07 -20.13
N LYS A 218 4.08 0.00 -19.65
CA LYS A 218 3.73 -0.51 -18.34
C LYS A 218 4.06 -2.01 -18.25
N PRO A 219 4.52 -2.49 -17.08
CA PRO A 219 4.88 -3.89 -16.90
C PRO A 219 3.78 -4.86 -17.35
N VAL A 220 4.20 -5.97 -17.96
CA VAL A 220 3.30 -7.06 -18.33
C VAL A 220 2.78 -7.71 -17.05
N PRO A 221 1.46 -7.92 -16.87
CA PRO A 221 0.94 -8.47 -15.64
C PRO A 221 1.43 -9.89 -15.37
N GLY A 222 1.62 -10.20 -14.09
CA GLY A 222 1.87 -11.55 -13.61
C GLY A 222 0.72 -12.52 -13.89
N THR A 223 0.84 -13.76 -13.42
CA THR A 223 -0.22 -14.76 -13.57
C THR A 223 -1.18 -14.70 -12.38
N PRO A 224 -2.46 -14.36 -12.56
CA PRO A 224 -3.43 -14.37 -11.47
C PRO A 224 -3.73 -15.80 -10.99
N HIS A 225 -4.19 -15.94 -9.76
CA HIS A 225 -4.54 -17.23 -9.16
C HIS A 225 -6.06 -17.34 -8.93
N PRO A 226 -6.82 -17.97 -9.84
CA PRO A 226 -8.26 -18.09 -9.70
C PRO A 226 -8.67 -19.11 -8.64
N PHE A 227 -9.81 -18.86 -8.02
CA PHE A 227 -10.49 -19.78 -7.08
C PHE A 227 -12.00 -19.52 -7.13
N PHE A 228 -12.79 -20.44 -6.56
CA PHE A 228 -14.25 -20.31 -6.55
C PHE A 228 -14.76 -19.88 -5.18
N LEU A 229 -15.77 -19.03 -5.21
CA LEU A 229 -16.53 -18.59 -4.05
C LEU A 229 -18.01 -18.94 -4.25
N THR A 230 -18.80 -18.98 -3.17
CA THR A 230 -20.27 -19.01 -3.24
C THR A 230 -20.88 -17.92 -2.38
N ASN A 231 -21.99 -17.34 -2.84
CA ASN A 231 -22.84 -16.44 -2.05
C ASN A 231 -24.07 -17.17 -1.46
N GLY A 232 -24.07 -18.51 -1.50
CA GLY A 232 -25.19 -19.37 -1.10
C GLY A 232 -26.16 -19.71 -2.24
N THR A 233 -26.27 -18.87 -3.26
CA THR A 233 -27.19 -19.10 -4.41
C THR A 233 -26.46 -19.42 -5.71
N HIS A 234 -25.26 -18.84 -5.90
CA HIS A 234 -24.43 -19.01 -7.08
C HIS A 234 -22.99 -19.31 -6.67
N ALA A 235 -22.33 -20.18 -7.43
CA ALA A 235 -20.89 -20.21 -7.47
C ALA A 235 -20.38 -19.06 -8.35
N GLY A 236 -19.23 -18.50 -8.00
CA GLY A 236 -18.59 -17.43 -8.76
C GLY A 236 -17.08 -17.58 -8.76
N LEU A 237 -16.48 -17.02 -9.81
CA LEU A 237 -15.04 -16.93 -9.97
C LEU A 237 -14.51 -15.71 -9.21
N SER A 238 -13.43 -15.92 -8.50
CA SER A 238 -12.61 -14.87 -7.91
C SER A 238 -11.13 -15.20 -8.19
N TRP A 239 -10.23 -14.27 -7.90
CA TRP A 239 -8.79 -14.50 -8.12
C TRP A 239 -7.94 -13.60 -7.23
N ARG A 240 -6.74 -14.07 -6.92
CA ARG A 240 -5.65 -13.19 -6.46
C ARG A 240 -5.14 -12.45 -7.68
N GLY A 241 -5.13 -11.12 -7.60
CA GLY A 241 -4.78 -10.28 -8.73
C GLY A 241 -3.30 -10.32 -9.08
N ALA A 242 -2.96 -9.64 -10.17
CA ALA A 242 -1.62 -9.57 -10.73
C ALA A 242 -1.17 -8.12 -10.80
N THR A 243 0.02 -7.82 -10.26
CA THR A 243 0.60 -6.46 -10.30
C THR A 243 0.55 -5.90 -11.72
N TRP A 244 0.16 -4.63 -11.86
CA TRP A 244 -0.02 -3.92 -13.15
C TRP A 244 -1.17 -4.40 -14.05
N ALA A 245 -2.01 -5.35 -13.62
CA ALA A 245 -3.26 -5.63 -14.32
C ALA A 245 -4.24 -4.45 -14.14
N ASP A 246 -4.64 -3.84 -15.24
CA ASP A 246 -5.69 -2.82 -15.30
C ASP A 246 -7.08 -3.48 -15.37
N ARG A 247 -7.14 -4.60 -16.09
CA ARG A 247 -8.35 -5.40 -16.26
C ARG A 247 -7.99 -6.87 -16.48
N TYR A 248 -9.01 -7.70 -16.47
CA TYR A 248 -8.89 -9.14 -16.63
C TYR A 248 -9.81 -9.64 -17.74
N GLU A 249 -9.27 -10.63 -18.44
CA GLU A 249 -10.03 -11.49 -19.32
C GLU A 249 -10.37 -12.78 -18.58
N ILE A 250 -11.63 -13.20 -18.70
CA ILE A 250 -12.15 -14.44 -18.16
C ILE A 250 -12.37 -15.39 -19.31
N PHE A 251 -11.85 -16.60 -19.18
CA PHE A 251 -12.01 -17.65 -20.18
C PHE A 251 -12.81 -18.80 -19.59
N GLY A 252 -13.68 -19.41 -20.39
CA GLY A 252 -14.38 -20.63 -20.03
C GLY A 252 -14.43 -21.66 -21.15
N GLY A 253 -14.53 -22.93 -20.78
CA GLY A 253 -14.54 -24.03 -21.74
C GLY A 253 -15.02 -25.35 -21.14
N HIS A 254 -15.42 -26.27 -22.02
CA HIS A 254 -15.88 -27.60 -21.66
C HIS A 254 -14.74 -28.60 -21.42
N LEU A 255 -13.65 -28.45 -22.19
CA LEU A 255 -12.47 -29.30 -22.12
C LEU A 255 -11.26 -28.48 -21.70
N GLN A 256 -10.41 -29.06 -20.85
CA GLN A 256 -9.21 -28.39 -20.38
C GLN A 256 -8.28 -28.09 -21.57
N GLY A 257 -7.96 -26.82 -21.80
CA GLY A 257 -6.83 -26.39 -22.63
C GLY A 257 -7.05 -26.38 -24.16
N LEU A 258 -8.14 -26.94 -24.69
CA LEU A 258 -8.32 -27.09 -26.14
C LEU A 258 -9.36 -26.17 -26.78
N SER A 259 -10.29 -25.59 -26.00
CA SER A 259 -11.38 -24.76 -26.54
C SER A 259 -11.93 -23.78 -25.49
N PHE A 260 -11.11 -22.80 -25.11
CA PHE A 260 -11.51 -21.72 -24.21
C PHE A 260 -12.06 -20.53 -24.99
N ASN A 261 -13.28 -20.10 -24.66
CA ASN A 261 -13.87 -18.86 -25.15
C ASN A 261 -13.56 -17.72 -24.17
N VAL A 262 -13.31 -16.52 -24.68
CA VAL A 262 -13.30 -15.31 -23.86
C VAL A 262 -14.75 -15.02 -23.47
N LEU A 263 -15.05 -15.09 -22.18
CA LEU A 263 -16.38 -14.82 -21.64
C LEU A 263 -16.56 -13.34 -21.32
N SER A 264 -15.49 -12.67 -20.91
CA SER A 264 -15.43 -11.22 -20.65
C SER A 264 -13.98 -10.74 -20.78
N SER A 265 -13.78 -9.48 -21.18
CA SER A 265 -12.43 -8.91 -21.40
C SER A 265 -12.16 -7.60 -20.66
N GLN A 266 -13.10 -7.15 -19.82
CA GLN A 266 -13.09 -5.82 -19.21
C GLN A 266 -13.36 -5.87 -17.70
N VAL A 267 -13.06 -6.99 -17.04
CA VAL A 267 -13.35 -7.12 -15.61
C VAL A 267 -12.23 -6.46 -14.81
N GLN A 268 -12.56 -5.48 -13.99
CA GLN A 268 -11.61 -4.84 -13.08
C GLN A 268 -11.70 -5.47 -11.69
N ASP A 269 -10.61 -5.39 -10.93
CA ASP A 269 -10.53 -5.75 -9.52
C ASP A 269 -10.23 -4.54 -8.63
N ASN A 270 -10.59 -3.33 -9.09
CA ASN A 270 -10.47 -2.06 -8.38
C ASN A 270 -11.49 -1.90 -7.23
N VAL A 271 -11.61 -2.96 -6.44
CA VAL A 271 -12.53 -3.16 -5.33
C VAL A 271 -11.75 -3.54 -4.08
N GLY A 272 -12.40 -3.49 -2.91
CA GLY A 272 -11.77 -3.86 -1.65
C GLY A 272 -11.45 -5.35 -1.55
N SER A 273 -10.65 -5.69 -0.53
CA SER A 273 -10.30 -7.07 -0.19
C SER A 273 -11.53 -7.98 -0.12
N GLY A 274 -11.54 -9.04 -0.93
CA GLY A 274 -12.61 -10.05 -0.94
C GLY A 274 -13.85 -9.70 -1.76
N GLU A 275 -13.85 -8.58 -2.50
CA GLU A 275 -15.04 -8.11 -3.21
C GLU A 275 -15.11 -8.55 -4.68
N VAL A 276 -14.06 -9.15 -5.24
CA VAL A 276 -14.10 -9.69 -6.62
C VAL A 276 -14.93 -10.97 -6.63
N PHE A 277 -16.10 -10.90 -7.26
CA PHE A 277 -16.97 -12.06 -7.45
C PHE A 277 -17.67 -11.97 -8.80
N VAL A 278 -17.34 -12.89 -9.71
CA VAL A 278 -18.00 -13.02 -11.02
C VAL A 278 -18.89 -14.26 -11.00
N PRO A 279 -20.23 -14.11 -10.94
CA PRO A 279 -21.14 -15.25 -10.95
C PRO A 279 -20.93 -16.11 -12.19
N LEU A 280 -20.94 -17.44 -12.02
CA LEU A 280 -20.79 -18.40 -13.10
C LEU A 280 -22.01 -19.32 -13.20
N ASP A 281 -22.31 -19.74 -14.42
CA ASP A 281 -23.20 -20.87 -14.69
C ASP A 281 -22.35 -22.06 -15.18
N PRO A 282 -22.10 -23.08 -14.34
CA PRO A 282 -21.30 -24.24 -14.74
C PRO A 282 -21.97 -25.13 -15.80
N HIS A 283 -23.27 -24.94 -16.08
CA HIS A 283 -23.95 -25.61 -17.18
C HIS A 283 -23.71 -24.92 -18.53
N GLN A 284 -23.27 -23.66 -18.52
CA GLN A 284 -23.02 -22.85 -19.72
C GLN A 284 -21.61 -22.22 -19.67
N PRO A 285 -20.53 -23.02 -19.60
CA PRO A 285 -19.17 -22.51 -19.36
C PRO A 285 -18.56 -21.72 -20.51
N THR A 286 -19.24 -21.65 -21.66
CA THR A 286 -18.83 -20.89 -22.84
C THR A 286 -19.66 -19.61 -23.06
N LYS A 287 -20.64 -19.35 -22.20
CA LYS A 287 -21.53 -18.19 -22.32
C LYS A 287 -20.84 -16.90 -21.90
N LEU A 288 -21.05 -15.85 -22.70
CA LEU A 288 -20.56 -14.51 -22.40
C LEU A 288 -21.08 -14.02 -21.04
N LEU A 289 -20.18 -13.41 -20.28
CA LEU A 289 -20.45 -12.85 -18.95
C LEU A 289 -20.63 -11.35 -19.05
N THR A 290 -21.80 -10.86 -18.66
CA THR A 290 -22.07 -9.43 -18.51
C THR A 290 -21.66 -8.99 -17.10
N VAL A 291 -20.42 -8.54 -16.95
CA VAL A 291 -19.92 -7.96 -15.69
C VAL A 291 -20.12 -6.45 -15.75
N ARG A 292 -21.01 -5.93 -14.91
CA ARG A 292 -21.23 -4.48 -14.82
C ARG A 292 -20.15 -3.88 -13.92
N PRO A 293 -19.45 -2.82 -14.37
CA PRO A 293 -18.54 -2.11 -13.48
C PRO A 293 -19.32 -1.52 -12.30
N GLY A 294 -18.65 -1.38 -11.16
CA GLY A 294 -19.19 -0.65 -10.02
C GLY A 294 -19.48 0.81 -10.40
N ARG A 295 -20.35 1.46 -9.62
CA ARG A 295 -20.63 2.88 -9.83
C ARG A 295 -19.35 3.69 -9.56
N PRO A 296 -18.90 4.54 -10.51
CA PRO A 296 -17.75 5.40 -10.27
C PRO A 296 -17.98 6.34 -9.09
N LYS A 297 -16.93 6.55 -8.31
CA LYS A 297 -16.85 7.49 -7.22
C LYS A 297 -16.68 8.92 -7.78
N PRO A 298 -17.38 9.95 -7.25
CA PRO A 298 -17.11 11.32 -7.63
C PRO A 298 -15.71 11.73 -7.18
N HIS A 299 -15.11 12.74 -7.83
CA HIS A 299 -13.82 13.27 -7.43
C HIS A 299 -13.86 13.79 -5.98
N GLU A 300 -12.83 13.46 -5.22
CA GLU A 300 -12.64 13.91 -3.84
C GLU A 300 -11.30 14.64 -3.73
N SER A 301 -11.36 15.92 -3.35
CA SER A 301 -10.17 16.77 -3.29
C SER A 301 -9.39 16.55 -1.99
N HIS A 302 -8.06 16.64 -2.08
CA HIS A 302 -7.16 16.67 -0.92
C HIS A 302 -6.79 18.11 -0.50
N ARG A 303 -7.38 19.13 -1.14
CA ARG A 303 -7.04 20.54 -0.90
C ARG A 303 -7.15 20.90 0.58
N GLY A 304 -6.14 21.59 1.08
CA GLY A 304 -6.12 22.08 2.45
C GLY A 304 -5.78 21.02 3.49
N TRP A 305 -5.31 19.84 3.07
CA TRP A 305 -4.75 18.87 4.00
C TRP A 305 -3.52 19.46 4.71
N VAL A 306 -3.43 19.22 6.02
CA VAL A 306 -2.33 19.65 6.88
C VAL A 306 -1.96 18.47 7.78
N ASP A 307 -0.65 18.26 8.01
CA ASP A 307 -0.19 17.26 8.94
C ASP A 307 -0.53 17.68 10.38
N MET A 308 -1.59 17.06 10.92
CA MET A 308 -2.09 17.33 12.26
C MET A 308 -1.54 16.38 13.32
N LYS A 309 -0.67 15.43 12.95
CA LYS A 309 -0.13 14.39 13.86
C LYS A 309 0.55 14.99 15.09
N TRP A 310 1.08 16.20 14.94
CA TRP A 310 1.87 16.91 15.93
C TRP A 310 1.10 18.04 16.63
N CYS A 311 -0.13 18.33 16.18
CA CYS A 311 -0.95 19.42 16.69
C CYS A 311 -1.76 19.00 17.92
N VAL A 312 -1.05 18.85 19.04
CA VAL A 312 -1.68 18.60 20.35
C VAL A 312 -2.56 19.78 20.77
N PRO A 313 -3.67 19.54 21.51
CA PRO A 313 -4.53 20.61 22.01
C PRO A 313 -3.75 21.73 22.71
N GLY A 314 -3.99 22.97 22.27
CA GLY A 314 -3.32 24.16 22.81
C GLY A 314 -1.98 24.54 22.17
N SER A 315 -1.41 23.69 21.29
CA SER A 315 -0.23 24.04 20.48
C SER A 315 -0.54 25.17 19.47
N VAL A 316 0.50 25.81 18.93
CA VAL A 316 0.35 26.89 17.94
C VAL A 316 -0.38 26.40 16.68
N CYS A 317 -0.02 25.23 16.16
CA CYS A 317 -0.69 24.66 14.99
C CYS A 317 -2.12 24.20 15.30
N TRP A 318 -2.38 23.62 16.49
CA TRP A 318 -3.75 23.30 16.92
C TRP A 318 -4.62 24.56 17.00
N LYS A 319 -4.10 25.64 17.59
CA LYS A 319 -4.83 26.91 17.64
C LYS A 319 -5.10 27.44 16.24
N ALA A 320 -4.09 27.45 15.36
CA ALA A 320 -4.22 27.94 13.99
C ALA A 320 -5.31 27.22 13.18
N THR A 321 -5.53 25.92 13.39
CA THR A 321 -6.56 25.16 12.67
C THR A 321 -7.94 25.18 13.34
N HIS A 322 -8.04 25.58 14.61
CA HIS A 322 -9.30 25.66 15.38
C HIS A 322 -9.74 27.12 15.65
N LEU A 323 -9.16 28.10 14.95
CA LEU A 323 -9.49 29.53 15.09
C LEU A 323 -10.97 29.87 14.78
N PHE A 324 -11.69 28.99 14.07
CA PHE A 324 -13.09 29.20 13.69
C PHE A 324 -14.11 28.37 14.48
N ASP A 325 -13.64 27.55 15.42
CA ASP A 325 -14.54 26.89 16.38
C ASP A 325 -15.00 27.93 17.40
N LYS A 326 -16.06 28.68 17.06
CA LYS A 326 -16.67 29.65 17.99
C LYS A 326 -16.95 28.97 19.33
N PRO A 327 -16.52 29.55 20.47
CA PRO A 327 -16.99 29.09 21.76
C PRO A 327 -18.50 29.37 21.82
N LYS A 328 -19.32 28.33 21.97
CA LYS A 328 -20.69 28.55 22.45
C LYS A 328 -20.57 29.06 23.90
N ASN A 329 -21.12 30.25 24.12
CA ASN A 329 -21.02 31.07 25.33
C ASN A 329 -21.11 30.33 26.67
N ASN A 330 -20.25 30.80 27.58
CA ASN A 330 -20.40 30.93 29.04
C ASN A 330 -21.56 30.20 29.72
N THR A 331 -21.24 29.15 30.46
CA THR A 331 -21.80 28.91 31.79
C THR A 331 -20.69 28.50 32.76
N THR A 332 -20.88 28.97 33.98
CA THR A 332 -20.05 28.90 35.19
C THR A 332 -19.46 27.53 35.51
N ALA A 333 -18.33 27.59 36.23
CA ALA A 333 -17.65 26.48 36.88
C ALA A 333 -18.61 25.44 37.47
N ALA A 334 -18.57 24.23 36.91
CA ALA A 334 -18.99 22.99 37.54
C ALA A 334 -18.23 21.86 36.84
N ASP A 335 -17.70 20.93 37.62
CA ASP A 335 -16.93 19.77 37.20
C ASP A 335 -17.53 19.08 35.98
N PHE A 336 -16.83 19.12 34.85
CA PHE A 336 -17.17 18.29 33.71
C PHE A 336 -16.53 16.91 33.90
N PRO A 337 -17.32 15.81 33.81
CA PRO A 337 -16.76 14.47 33.76
C PRO A 337 -15.89 14.36 32.49
N PRO A 338 -14.92 13.43 32.42
CA PRO A 338 -14.00 13.37 31.30
C PRO A 338 -14.79 13.13 30.02
N ILE A 339 -14.95 14.20 29.22
CA ILE A 339 -15.45 14.10 27.87
C ILE A 339 -14.43 13.22 27.16
N SER A 340 -14.88 12.03 26.75
CA SER A 340 -14.08 11.13 25.93
C SER A 340 -13.70 11.91 24.68
N SER A 341 -12.49 12.48 24.67
CA SER A 341 -11.88 12.95 23.46
C SER A 341 -11.89 11.76 22.51
N LYS A 342 -12.75 11.82 21.50
CA LYS A 342 -12.45 11.11 20.26
C LYS A 342 -11.24 11.84 19.68
N GLN A 343 -10.07 11.62 20.30
CA GLN A 343 -8.82 11.68 19.60
C GLN A 343 -9.08 10.93 18.29
N SER A 344 -8.86 11.61 17.17
CA SER A 344 -8.61 10.93 15.92
C SER A 344 -7.50 9.94 16.22
N LYS A 345 -7.88 8.68 16.47
CA LYS A 345 -6.95 7.58 16.65
C LYS A 345 -6.29 7.42 15.30
N PHE A 346 -5.21 8.16 15.05
CA PHE A 346 -4.20 7.82 14.08
C PHE A 346 -3.55 6.55 14.60
N HIS A 347 -4.26 5.44 14.41
CA HIS A 347 -3.66 4.14 14.51
C HIS A 347 -2.82 3.97 13.25
N ILE A 348 -1.50 4.07 13.39
CA ILE A 348 -0.59 3.27 12.57
C ILE A 348 -0.89 1.82 12.98
N ASN A 349 -2.00 1.29 12.46
CA ASN A 349 -2.40 -0.09 12.65
C ASN A 349 -1.82 -0.86 11.48
N PRO A 350 -0.97 -1.87 11.71
CA PRO A 350 -0.69 -2.84 10.67
C PRO A 350 -2.00 -3.58 10.38
N LEU A 351 -2.42 -3.54 9.12
CA LEU A 351 -3.57 -4.25 8.56
C LEU A 351 -4.94 -3.74 9.07
N SER A 352 -5.68 -3.09 8.17
CA SER A 352 -7.11 -2.82 8.36
C SER A 352 -7.84 -4.11 8.74
N GLN A 353 -8.59 -4.08 9.85
CA GLN A 353 -9.44 -5.20 10.23
C GLN A 353 -10.42 -5.53 9.07
N PRO A 354 -10.54 -6.81 8.68
CA PRO A 354 -11.48 -7.19 7.64
C PRO A 354 -12.90 -6.81 8.06
N SER A 355 -13.68 -6.29 7.11
CA SER A 355 -15.10 -6.06 7.31
C SER A 355 -15.75 -7.36 7.81
N THR A 356 -16.49 -7.23 8.91
CA THR A 356 -17.11 -8.33 9.64
C THR A 356 -18.37 -8.80 8.91
N ASN A 357 -18.21 -9.60 7.85
CA ASN A 357 -19.14 -10.64 7.39
C ASN A 357 -18.64 -11.22 6.06
N PRO A 358 -18.34 -12.52 5.92
CA PRO A 358 -18.04 -13.08 4.61
C PRO A 358 -19.35 -13.20 3.84
N ARG A 359 -19.61 -12.22 2.96
CA ARG A 359 -20.68 -12.30 1.94
C ARG A 359 -20.48 -13.51 1.00
N TYR A 360 -19.26 -14.04 0.97
CA TYR A 360 -18.83 -15.14 0.11
C TYR A 360 -18.05 -16.20 0.91
N GLN A 361 -18.30 -17.47 0.63
CA GLN A 361 -17.60 -18.62 1.21
C GLN A 361 -16.68 -19.27 0.18
N LEU A 362 -15.48 -19.68 0.59
CA LEU A 362 -14.53 -20.37 -0.28
C LEU A 362 -15.04 -21.76 -0.63
N LEU A 363 -15.13 -22.05 -1.93
CA LEU A 363 -15.39 -23.40 -2.41
C LEU A 363 -14.06 -24.18 -2.51
N PRO A 364 -14.01 -25.44 -2.04
CA PRO A 364 -12.80 -26.24 -2.15
C PRO A 364 -12.51 -26.56 -3.62
N SER A 365 -11.24 -26.86 -3.91
CA SER A 365 -10.82 -27.25 -5.25
C SER A 365 -11.61 -28.46 -5.76
N MET A 366 -11.99 -28.43 -7.04
CA MET A 366 -12.75 -29.50 -7.68
C MET A 366 -11.97 -30.04 -8.87
N LEU A 367 -12.15 -31.34 -9.13
CA LEU A 367 -11.58 -32.04 -10.28
C LEU A 367 -12.69 -32.63 -11.14
N PRO A 368 -12.50 -32.72 -12.47
CA PRO A 368 -13.43 -33.45 -13.33
C PRO A 368 -13.49 -34.92 -12.92
N SER A 369 -14.66 -35.53 -13.07
CA SER A 369 -14.88 -36.94 -12.78
C SER A 369 -14.16 -37.82 -13.80
N SER A 370 -13.30 -38.74 -13.35
CA SER A 370 -12.60 -39.71 -14.18
C SER A 370 -13.49 -40.92 -14.51
N SER A 371 -14.63 -40.71 -15.19
CA SER A 371 -15.51 -41.81 -15.62
C SER A 371 -15.31 -42.12 -17.10
N SER A 372 -14.96 -43.37 -17.41
CA SER A 372 -14.60 -43.91 -18.73
C SER A 372 -15.78 -44.14 -19.70
N THR A 373 -16.96 -43.55 -19.45
CA THR A 373 -18.16 -43.83 -20.27
C THR A 373 -18.62 -42.60 -21.06
N ARG A 374 -18.52 -42.71 -22.40
CA ARG A 374 -18.71 -41.70 -23.45
C ARG A 374 -20.05 -40.94 -23.51
N LYS A 375 -20.93 -41.02 -22.52
CA LYS A 375 -22.25 -40.37 -22.57
C LYS A 375 -22.72 -39.94 -21.17
N ARG A 376 -22.25 -38.79 -20.70
CA ARG A 376 -22.99 -37.93 -19.75
C ARG A 376 -22.58 -36.48 -19.98
N ALA A 377 -23.56 -35.60 -19.91
CA ALA A 377 -23.42 -34.16 -20.05
C ALA A 377 -22.25 -33.65 -19.20
N LEU A 378 -21.48 -32.73 -19.75
CA LEU A 378 -20.32 -32.09 -19.12
C LEU A 378 -20.66 -31.70 -17.68
N GLU A 379 -20.09 -32.40 -16.69
CA GLU A 379 -20.41 -32.25 -15.26
C GLU A 379 -19.81 -30.97 -14.64
N GLY A 380 -19.61 -29.92 -15.45
CA GLY A 380 -19.03 -28.66 -15.03
C GLY A 380 -18.35 -27.88 -16.15
N GLY A 381 -17.60 -26.87 -15.74
CA GLY A 381 -16.86 -25.95 -16.61
C GLY A 381 -15.44 -25.71 -16.14
N TRP A 382 -14.53 -25.55 -17.10
CA TRP A 382 -13.19 -25.04 -16.85
C TRP A 382 -13.15 -23.53 -16.99
N TYR A 383 -12.46 -22.85 -16.07
CA TYR A 383 -12.32 -21.40 -16.06
C TYR A 383 -10.87 -21.00 -15.85
N SER A 384 -10.44 -19.91 -16.47
CA SER A 384 -9.12 -19.31 -16.25
C SER A 384 -9.18 -17.80 -16.41
N VAL A 385 -8.17 -17.11 -15.88
CA VAL A 385 -8.11 -15.64 -15.85
C VAL A 385 -6.76 -15.17 -16.39
N ARG A 386 -6.73 -14.03 -17.07
CA ARG A 386 -5.50 -13.36 -17.52
C ARG A 386 -5.59 -11.88 -17.25
N GLY A 387 -4.57 -11.30 -16.61
CA GLY A 387 -4.46 -9.85 -16.47
C GLY A 387 -4.00 -9.19 -17.77
N VAL A 388 -4.47 -7.98 -18.03
CA VAL A 388 -4.08 -7.12 -19.14
C VAL A 388 -3.69 -5.76 -18.55
N ASN A 389 -2.54 -5.22 -18.92
CA ASN A 389 -2.11 -3.90 -18.41
C ASN A 389 -2.87 -2.75 -19.09
N SER A 390 -2.61 -1.52 -18.64
CA SER A 390 -3.19 -0.30 -19.19
C SER A 390 -2.88 -0.08 -20.68
N ASP A 391 -1.76 -0.63 -21.16
CA ASP A 391 -1.34 -0.52 -22.57
C ASP A 391 -1.97 -1.59 -23.46
N GLY A 392 -2.81 -2.47 -22.88
CA GLY A 392 -3.47 -3.56 -23.61
C GLY A 392 -2.61 -4.81 -23.81
N VAL A 393 -1.45 -4.90 -23.16
CA VAL A 393 -0.55 -6.05 -23.25
C VAL A 393 -1.02 -7.14 -22.26
N PRO A 394 -1.36 -8.34 -22.76
CA PRO A 394 -1.82 -9.42 -21.91
C PRO A 394 -0.65 -10.13 -21.20
N GLY A 395 -0.86 -10.50 -19.94
CA GLY A 395 0.03 -11.37 -19.19
C GLY A 395 -0.11 -12.85 -19.56
N LYS A 396 0.42 -13.73 -18.72
CA LYS A 396 0.20 -15.18 -18.87
C LYS A 396 -1.19 -15.56 -18.34
N ARG A 397 -1.89 -16.46 -19.04
CA ARG A 397 -3.14 -17.04 -18.58
C ARG A 397 -2.87 -17.93 -17.36
N SER A 398 -3.75 -17.87 -16.36
CA SER A 398 -3.69 -18.72 -15.18
C SER A 398 -3.81 -20.20 -15.52
N ARG A 399 -3.42 -21.06 -14.57
CA ARG A 399 -3.88 -22.44 -14.58
C ARG A 399 -5.41 -22.45 -14.54
N ALA A 400 -6.02 -23.34 -15.31
CA ALA A 400 -7.46 -23.50 -15.34
C ALA A 400 -7.95 -24.23 -14.08
N VAL A 401 -9.06 -23.75 -13.52
CA VAL A 401 -9.78 -24.35 -12.39
C VAL A 401 -11.12 -24.90 -12.87
N PHE A 402 -11.57 -26.00 -12.27
CA PHE A 402 -12.81 -26.68 -12.67
C PHE A 402 -13.93 -26.42 -11.67
N LEU A 403 -15.12 -26.06 -12.14
CA LEU A 403 -16.32 -25.89 -11.32
C LEU A 403 -17.34 -26.96 -11.70
N LYS A 404 -17.73 -27.80 -10.74
CA LYS A 404 -18.77 -28.82 -10.96
C LYS A 404 -20.16 -28.20 -11.10
N SER A 405 -21.00 -28.81 -11.93
CA SER A 405 -22.41 -28.41 -12.05
C SER A 405 -23.19 -28.57 -10.73
N ASN A 406 -22.83 -29.57 -9.92
CA ASN A 406 -23.44 -29.84 -8.62
C ASN A 406 -22.62 -29.30 -7.43
N TRP A 407 -21.93 -28.17 -7.62
CA TRP A 407 -21.02 -27.56 -6.64
C TRP A 407 -21.60 -27.40 -5.22
N PHE A 408 -22.93 -27.24 -5.09
CA PHE A 408 -23.63 -27.12 -3.81
C PHE A 408 -23.54 -28.38 -2.93
N ASN A 409 -23.34 -29.56 -3.53
CA ASN A 409 -23.21 -30.85 -2.81
C ASN A 409 -21.75 -31.31 -2.70
N TRP A 410 -20.79 -30.47 -3.05
CA TRP A 410 -19.39 -30.87 -3.10
C TRP A 410 -18.68 -30.68 -1.76
N HIS A 411 -18.11 -31.77 -1.25
CA HIS A 411 -17.19 -31.77 -0.12
C HIS A 411 -15.85 -32.39 -0.57
N PRO A 412 -14.70 -31.89 -0.10
CA PRO A 412 -13.43 -32.55 -0.33
C PRO A 412 -13.51 -33.96 0.27
N LYS A 413 -13.01 -34.98 -0.44
CA LYS A 413 -12.72 -36.25 0.23
C LYS A 413 -11.47 -36.02 1.09
N GLU A 414 -11.58 -36.32 2.39
CA GLU A 414 -10.47 -36.28 3.35
C GLU A 414 -9.27 -37.10 2.88
#